data_AF-A0A2V9NF69-F1
#
_entry.id   AF-A0A2V9NF69-F1
#
_cell.length_a   1.000
_cell.length_b   1.000
_cell.length_c   1.000
_cell.angle_alpha   90.00
_cell.angle_beta   90.00
_cell.angle_gamma   90.00
#
_symmetry.space_group_name_H-M   'P 1'
#
loop_
_entity.id
_entity.type
_entity.pdbx_description
1 polymer ?
#
loop_
_entity_poly.entity_id
_entity_poly.type
_entity_poly.pdbx_seq_one_letter_code
_entity_poly.pdbx_strand_id
1 'polypeptide(L)'
;RDYRKHVPQLLKVRPDGEVGADDGTEVWFEEWPFLLCLRCGSAFDRTERNEFKKLSRLSNAGRSTATTVVGGAAIVQLREDQQVQPEAQKLMSFTDNRQDASLQAGHFNDFIQVGLLRAALFKALQDAKALEHYNVTQAVFKA
;
A
#
# COMPACT_ATOMS: atom_id res chain seq x y z
N ARG A 1 21.79 -17.46 -14.21
CA ARG A 1 21.57 -18.90 -13.86
C ARG A 1 20.69 -19.02 -12.62
N ASP A 2 20.92 -18.20 -11.59
CA ASP A 2 20.27 -18.34 -10.26
C ASP A 2 18.80 -17.92 -10.15
N TYR A 3 18.28 -17.15 -11.13
CA TYR A 3 16.89 -16.71 -11.18
C TYR A 3 15.98 -17.59 -12.04
N ARG A 4 16.54 -18.55 -12.79
CA ARG A 4 15.79 -19.36 -13.77
C ARG A 4 14.68 -20.20 -13.12
N LYS A 5 14.86 -20.59 -11.86
CA LYS A 5 13.86 -21.31 -11.05
C LYS A 5 12.68 -20.45 -10.58
N HIS A 6 12.83 -19.12 -10.59
CA HIS A 6 11.77 -18.19 -10.19
C HIS A 6 11.02 -17.61 -11.40
N VAL A 7 11.27 -18.11 -12.61
CA VAL A 7 10.43 -17.76 -13.76
C VAL A 7 9.04 -18.32 -13.49
N PRO A 8 7.99 -17.48 -13.45
CA PRO A 8 6.65 -17.96 -13.14
C PRO A 8 6.20 -19.04 -14.11
N GLN A 9 5.57 -20.08 -13.58
CA GLN A 9 5.11 -21.24 -14.32
C GLN A 9 3.59 -21.25 -14.38
N LEU A 10 3.04 -21.46 -15.57
CA LEU A 10 1.60 -21.64 -15.73
C LEU A 10 1.24 -23.06 -15.26
N LEU A 11 0.37 -23.15 -14.26
CA LEU A 11 -0.13 -24.41 -13.70
C LEU A 11 -1.65 -24.43 -13.73
N LYS A 12 -2.23 -25.63 -13.76
CA LYS A 12 -3.65 -25.86 -13.47
C LYS A 12 -3.77 -26.53 -12.10
N VAL A 13 -4.51 -25.91 -11.19
CA VAL A 13 -4.61 -26.33 -9.79
C VAL A 13 -6.07 -26.55 -9.39
N ARG A 14 -6.36 -27.70 -8.79
CA ARG A 14 -7.68 -28.05 -8.27
C ARG A 14 -7.90 -27.45 -6.87
N PRO A 15 -9.15 -27.36 -6.37
CA PRO A 15 -9.43 -26.83 -5.03
C PRO A 15 -8.78 -27.59 -3.87
N ASP A 16 -8.39 -28.85 -4.08
CA ASP A 16 -7.65 -29.68 -3.12
C ASP A 16 -6.13 -29.45 -3.16
N GLY A 17 -5.64 -28.64 -4.09
CA GLY A 17 -4.22 -28.31 -4.27
C GLY A 17 -3.46 -29.22 -5.23
N GLU A 18 -4.11 -30.20 -5.87
CA GLU A 18 -3.45 -31.05 -6.86
C GLU A 18 -3.15 -30.28 -8.16
N VAL A 19 -1.98 -30.56 -8.75
CA VAL A 19 -1.48 -29.90 -9.97
C VAL A 19 -1.61 -30.86 -11.16
N GLY A 20 -2.08 -30.35 -12.30
CA GLY A 20 -1.99 -31.06 -13.60
C GLY A 20 -3.28 -31.70 -14.10
N ALA A 21 -4.42 -31.38 -13.50
CA ALA A 21 -5.72 -31.83 -14.00
C ALA A 21 -6.35 -30.84 -14.99
N ASP A 22 -7.09 -31.38 -15.97
CA ASP A 22 -7.76 -30.58 -17.00
C ASP A 22 -8.88 -29.69 -16.44
N ASP A 23 -9.45 -30.06 -15.29
CA ASP A 23 -10.53 -29.36 -14.55
C ASP A 23 -10.00 -28.31 -13.54
N GLY A 24 -8.68 -28.11 -13.47
CA GLY A 24 -8.06 -27.15 -12.56
C GLY A 24 -8.20 -25.68 -12.99
N THR A 25 -8.12 -24.77 -12.03
CA THR A 25 -8.02 -23.32 -12.30
C THR A 25 -6.61 -22.97 -12.76
N GLU A 26 -6.49 -22.20 -13.84
CA GLU A 26 -5.20 -21.70 -14.32
C GLU A 26 -4.63 -20.64 -13.39
N VAL A 27 -3.39 -20.85 -12.96
CA VAL A 27 -2.65 -19.94 -12.06
C VAL A 27 -1.20 -19.80 -12.50
N TRP A 28 -0.59 -18.67 -12.16
CA TRP A 28 0.85 -18.50 -12.27
C TRP A 28 1.51 -18.77 -10.92
N PHE A 29 2.39 -19.76 -10.90
CA PHE A 29 3.15 -20.15 -9.71
C PHE A 29 4.57 -19.59 -9.76
N GLU A 30 4.99 -18.96 -8.67
CA GLU A 30 6.36 -18.50 -8.47
C GLU A 30 6.89 -19.09 -7.16
N GLU A 31 8.05 -19.75 -7.21
CA GLU A 31 8.70 -20.27 -6.02
C GLU A 31 9.23 -19.15 -5.13
N TRP A 32 9.07 -19.30 -3.81
CA TRP A 32 9.59 -18.36 -2.82
C TRP A 32 11.11 -18.10 -3.00
N PRO A 33 11.58 -16.84 -2.86
CA PRO A 33 10.83 -15.62 -2.53
C PRO A 33 10.06 -15.02 -3.72
N PHE A 34 9.12 -14.12 -3.44
CA PHE A 34 8.41 -13.35 -4.46
C PHE A 34 9.35 -12.31 -5.07
N LEU A 35 9.66 -12.46 -6.36
CA LEU A 35 10.62 -11.65 -7.08
C LEU A 35 9.97 -10.88 -8.23
N LEU A 36 8.84 -11.31 -8.76
CA LEU A 36 8.20 -10.65 -9.90
C LEU A 36 6.68 -10.49 -9.72
N CYS A 37 6.22 -9.25 -9.65
CA CYS A 37 4.78 -8.99 -9.74
C CYS A 37 4.31 -9.03 -11.20
N LEU A 38 3.64 -10.11 -11.59
CA LEU A 38 3.07 -10.27 -12.93
C LEU A 38 1.96 -9.25 -13.26
N ARG A 39 1.39 -8.54 -12.27
CA ARG A 39 0.37 -7.51 -12.48
C ARG A 39 0.96 -6.14 -12.83
N CYS A 40 2.02 -5.71 -12.15
CA CYS A 40 2.59 -4.36 -12.33
C CYS A 40 4.01 -4.35 -12.91
N GLY A 41 4.63 -5.51 -13.12
CA GLY A 41 5.97 -5.64 -13.68
C GLY A 41 7.12 -5.31 -12.72
N SER A 42 6.82 -5.01 -11.45
CA SER A 42 7.86 -4.75 -10.44
C SER A 42 8.70 -6.00 -10.22
N ALA A 43 10.02 -5.84 -10.35
CA ALA A 43 11.01 -6.86 -10.03
C ALA A 43 11.69 -6.50 -8.70
N PHE A 44 11.76 -7.47 -7.80
CA PHE A 44 12.42 -7.35 -6.50
C PHE A 44 13.71 -8.16 -6.51
N ASP A 45 14.75 -7.65 -5.87
CA ASP A 45 15.96 -8.41 -5.64
C ASP A 45 15.86 -9.26 -4.37
N ARG A 46 16.87 -10.11 -4.14
CA ARG A 46 16.97 -10.95 -2.94
C ARG A 46 17.49 -10.20 -1.71
N THR A 47 17.78 -8.90 -1.81
CA THR A 47 18.25 -8.10 -0.68
C THR A 47 17.09 -7.68 0.21
N GLU A 48 15.94 -7.36 -0.39
CA GLU A 48 14.69 -7.15 0.36
C GLU A 48 14.13 -8.51 0.80
N ARG A 49 14.45 -8.89 2.04
CA ARG A 49 13.99 -10.14 2.67
C ARG A 49 12.56 -10.04 3.22
N ASN A 50 12.03 -8.83 3.37
CA ASN A 50 10.70 -8.64 3.92
C ASN A 50 9.62 -8.77 2.84
N GLU A 51 9.14 -10.00 2.64
CA GLU A 51 8.07 -10.32 1.68
C GLU A 51 6.79 -9.50 1.92
N PHE A 52 6.53 -9.08 3.17
CA PHE A 52 5.36 -8.25 3.49
C PHE A 52 5.37 -6.91 2.75
N LYS A 53 6.55 -6.35 2.46
CA LYS A 53 6.64 -5.11 1.66
C LYS A 53 6.37 -5.32 0.18
N LYS A 54 6.52 -6.54 -0.31
CA LYS A 54 6.34 -6.90 -1.73
C LYS A 54 4.91 -7.33 -2.01
N LEU A 55 4.34 -8.15 -1.11
CA LEU A 55 2.98 -8.65 -1.20
C LEU A 55 2.38 -8.77 0.21
N SER A 56 1.53 -7.82 0.56
CA SER A 56 0.78 -7.85 1.82
C SER A 56 -0.28 -8.96 1.78
N ARG A 57 -0.40 -9.71 2.88
CA ARG A 57 -1.45 -10.72 3.03
C ARG A 57 -2.78 -10.05 3.41
N LEU A 58 -3.89 -10.63 2.96
CA LEU A 58 -5.22 -10.23 3.41
C LEU A 58 -5.29 -10.33 4.94
N SER A 59 -5.87 -9.31 5.59
CA SER A 59 -6.01 -9.20 7.05
C SER A 59 -4.74 -9.02 7.88
N ASN A 60 -3.57 -8.80 7.26
CA ASN A 60 -2.33 -8.47 7.99
C ASN A 60 -2.06 -6.95 8.08
N ALA A 61 -3.07 -6.17 8.48
CA ALA A 61 -2.85 -4.76 8.80
C ALA A 61 -2.50 -4.60 10.29
N GLY A 62 -1.45 -3.84 10.60
CA GLY A 62 -1.16 -3.47 11.99
C GLY A 62 -2.27 -2.59 12.57
N ARG A 63 -2.55 -2.72 13.87
CA ARG A 63 -3.59 -1.94 14.58
C ARG A 63 -3.46 -0.44 14.29
N SER A 64 -2.24 0.11 14.37
CA SER A 64 -2.00 1.54 14.12
C SER A 64 -2.38 1.99 12.71
N THR A 65 -2.03 1.19 11.70
CA THR A 65 -2.39 1.46 10.30
C THR A 65 -3.90 1.38 10.11
N ALA A 66 -4.55 0.36 10.68
CA ALA A 66 -6.00 0.22 10.60
C ALA A 66 -6.72 1.41 11.24
N THR A 67 -6.32 1.81 12.46
CA THR A 67 -6.85 3.00 13.15
C THR A 67 -6.66 4.26 12.32
N THR A 68 -5.49 4.43 11.70
CA THR A 68 -5.17 5.60 10.86
C THR A 68 -6.09 5.67 9.64
N VAL A 69 -6.24 4.55 8.91
CA VAL A 69 -7.08 4.49 7.71
C VAL A 69 -8.55 4.72 8.05
N VAL A 70 -9.08 4.05 9.08
CA VAL A 70 -10.47 4.22 9.51
C VAL A 70 -10.72 5.63 10.02
N GLY A 71 -9.83 6.18 10.84
CA GLY A 71 -9.95 7.53 11.36
C GLY A 71 -9.88 8.60 10.27
N GLY A 72 -8.97 8.45 9.30
CA GLY A 72 -8.86 9.33 8.15
C GLY A 72 -10.10 9.28 7.26
N ALA A 73 -10.60 8.08 6.95
CA ALA A 73 -11.81 7.89 6.15
C ALA A 73 -13.04 8.52 6.84
N ALA A 74 -13.18 8.35 8.17
CA ALA A 74 -14.25 8.96 8.93
C ALA A 74 -14.21 10.49 8.85
N ILE A 75 -13.02 11.11 8.98
CA ILE A 75 -12.86 12.57 8.85
C ILE A 75 -13.23 13.05 7.45
N VAL A 76 -12.83 12.33 6.39
CA VAL A 76 -13.19 12.68 5.01
C VAL A 76 -14.71 12.61 4.83
N GLN A 77 -15.36 11.53 5.27
CA GLN A 77 -16.80 11.38 5.17
C GLN A 77 -17.56 12.46 5.95
N LEU A 78 -17.10 12.79 7.16
CA LEU A 78 -17.69 13.88 7.95
C LEU A 78 -17.62 15.24 7.24
N ARG A 79 -16.56 15.49 6.45
CA ARG A 79 -16.41 16.73 5.68
C ARG A 79 -17.28 16.78 4.43
N GLU A 80 -17.60 15.63 3.86
CA GLU A 80 -18.47 15.51 2.69
C GLU A 80 -19.96 15.53 3.07
N ASP A 81 -20.29 15.19 4.32
CA ASP A 81 -21.66 15.18 4.82
C ASP A 81 -22.15 16.60 5.16
N GLN A 82 -23.07 17.12 4.34
CA GLN A 82 -23.69 18.43 4.51
C GLN A 82 -24.61 18.52 5.75
N GLN A 83 -24.99 17.39 6.34
CA GLN A 83 -25.81 17.35 7.56
C GLN A 83 -24.97 17.58 8.83
N VAL A 84 -23.65 17.37 8.75
CA VAL A 84 -22.73 17.56 9.88
C VAL A 84 -22.21 18.99 9.86
N GLN A 85 -22.47 19.74 10.94
CA GLN A 85 -21.96 21.10 11.10
C GLN A 85 -20.43 21.13 11.05
N PRO A 86 -19.80 22.13 10.40
CA PRO A 86 -18.35 22.20 10.24
C PRO A 86 -17.56 22.02 11.55
N GLU A 87 -18.07 22.56 12.66
CA GLU A 87 -17.43 22.50 13.98
C GLU A 87 -17.38 21.08 14.55
N ALA A 88 -18.30 20.20 14.11
CA ALA A 88 -18.44 18.82 14.53
C ALA A 88 -17.71 17.82 13.61
N GLN A 89 -17.08 18.28 12.51
CA GLN A 89 -16.31 17.44 11.57
C GLN A 89 -14.93 17.06 12.14
N LYS A 90 -14.91 16.45 13.33
CA LYS A 90 -13.71 16.12 14.11
C LYS A 90 -13.84 14.71 14.66
N LEU A 91 -12.70 14.03 14.80
CA LEU A 91 -12.61 12.72 15.44
C LEU A 91 -11.77 12.84 16.71
N MET A 92 -12.28 12.28 17.80
CA MET A 92 -11.55 12.13 19.06
C MET A 92 -11.43 10.64 19.37
N SER A 93 -10.20 10.17 19.58
CA SER A 93 -9.92 8.79 19.97
C SER A 93 -9.47 8.74 21.42
N PHE A 94 -9.97 7.75 22.16
CA PHE A 94 -9.57 7.48 23.55
C PHE A 94 -8.68 6.26 23.61
N THR A 95 -7.64 6.32 24.44
CA THR A 95 -6.77 5.19 24.77
C THR A 95 -6.33 5.33 26.22
N ASP A 96 -6.14 4.18 26.85
CA ASP A 96 -5.70 3.98 28.23
C ASP A 96 -4.20 4.29 28.45
N ASN A 97 -3.40 4.41 27.39
CA ASN A 97 -1.97 4.63 27.49
C ASN A 97 -1.52 5.90 26.74
N ARG A 98 -0.86 6.82 27.46
CA ARG A 98 -0.32 8.07 26.90
C ARG A 98 0.70 7.81 25.78
N GLN A 99 1.52 6.77 25.91
CA GLN A 99 2.52 6.45 24.88
C GLN A 99 1.83 5.97 23.60
N ASP A 100 0.80 5.14 23.73
CA ASP A 100 0.00 4.70 22.59
C ASP A 100 -0.74 5.87 21.95
N ALA A 101 -1.29 6.80 22.74
CA ALA A 101 -1.91 8.02 22.22
C ALA A 101 -0.93 8.83 21.35
N SER A 102 0.28 9.07 21.88
CA SER A 102 1.32 9.81 21.16
C SER A 102 1.80 9.06 19.91
N LEU A 103 1.93 7.74 19.99
CA LEU A 103 2.36 6.90 18.87
C LEU A 103 1.30 6.89 17.76
N GLN A 104 0.01 6.79 18.10
CA GLN A 104 -1.07 6.86 17.12
C GLN A 104 -1.18 8.24 16.47
N ALA A 105 -1.03 9.32 17.25
CA ALA A 105 -1.04 10.68 16.70
C ALA A 105 0.15 10.91 15.74
N GLY A 106 1.35 10.46 16.12
CA GLY A 106 2.52 10.50 15.25
C GLY A 106 2.33 9.69 13.98
N HIS A 107 1.88 8.43 14.10
CA HIS A 107 1.62 7.56 12.96
C HIS A 107 0.57 8.15 11.99
N PHE A 108 -0.48 8.79 12.52
CA PHE A 108 -1.49 9.47 11.69
C PHE A 108 -0.89 10.64 10.91
N ASN A 109 -0.12 11.51 11.57
CA ASN A 109 0.51 12.67 10.93
C ASN A 109 1.51 12.25 9.85
N ASP A 110 2.37 11.26 10.15
CA ASP A 110 3.34 10.73 9.19
C ASP A 110 2.63 10.11 7.98
N PHE A 111 1.53 9.38 8.20
CA PHE A 111 0.74 8.77 7.13
C PHE A 111 0.17 9.84 6.18
N ILE A 112 -0.41 10.90 6.72
CA ILE A 112 -0.94 12.01 5.91
C ILE A 112 0.20 12.73 5.17
N GLN A 113 1.33 13.00 5.83
CA GLN A 113 2.46 13.69 5.20
C GLN A 113 3.04 12.89 4.03
N VAL A 114 3.28 11.58 4.23
CA VAL A 114 3.75 10.69 3.16
C VAL A 114 2.71 10.56 2.05
N GLY A 115 1.43 10.48 2.40
CA GLY A 115 0.33 10.45 1.43
C GLY A 115 0.30 11.69 0.54
N LEU A 116 0.35 12.88 1.15
CA LEU A 116 0.39 14.17 0.44
C LEU A 116 1.63 14.27 -0.45
N LEU A 117 2.81 13.90 0.05
CA LEU A 117 4.05 13.94 -0.73
C LEU A 117 3.96 13.03 -1.97
N ARG A 118 3.42 11.82 -1.81
CA ARG A 118 3.22 10.89 -2.93
C ARG A 118 2.18 11.38 -3.93
N ALA A 119 1.08 11.99 -3.44
CA ALA A 119 0.06 12.57 -4.30
C ALA A 119 0.60 13.75 -5.11
N ALA A 120 1.36 14.64 -4.47
CA ALA A 120 2.02 15.77 -5.11
C ALA A 120 3.06 15.31 -6.16
N LEU A 121 3.85 14.29 -5.85
CA LEU A 121 4.76 13.67 -6.82
C LEU A 121 4.03 13.07 -8.02
N PHE A 122 2.94 12.35 -7.77
CA PHE A 122 2.12 11.80 -8.83
C PHE A 122 1.52 12.90 -9.71
N LYS A 123 0.97 13.96 -9.10
CA LYS A 123 0.41 15.12 -9.80
C LYS A 123 1.47 15.85 -10.63
N ALA A 124 2.65 16.08 -10.06
CA ALA A 124 3.79 16.67 -10.78
C ALA A 124 4.22 15.84 -11.99
N LEU A 125 4.22 14.51 -11.88
CA LEU A 125 4.51 13.61 -13.01
C LEU A 125 3.42 13.65 -14.09
N GLN A 126 2.14 13.75 -13.71
CA GLN A 126 1.05 13.91 -14.67
C GLN A 126 1.19 15.20 -15.47
N ASP A 127 1.63 16.29 -14.85
CA ASP A 127 1.76 17.59 -15.50
C ASP A 127 3.03 17.71 -16.35
N ALA A 128 4.17 17.19 -15.87
CA ALA A 128 5.47 17.34 -16.53
C ALA A 128 5.87 16.17 -17.46
N LYS A 129 5.16 15.03 -17.42
CA LYS A 129 5.47 13.74 -18.07
C LYS A 129 6.78 13.06 -17.64
N ALA A 130 7.80 13.83 -17.26
CA ALA A 130 9.04 13.35 -16.69
C ALA A 130 9.54 14.38 -15.66
N LEU A 131 10.20 13.88 -14.61
CA LEU A 131 10.85 14.70 -13.59
C LEU A 131 12.33 14.34 -13.53
N GLU A 132 13.16 15.37 -13.42
CA GLU A 132 14.61 15.27 -13.30
C GLU A 132 15.04 15.68 -11.89
N HIS A 133 16.23 15.24 -11.49
CA HIS A 133 16.77 15.51 -10.15
C HIS A 133 16.80 17.01 -9.79
N TYR A 134 16.97 17.91 -10.77
CA TYR A 134 17.04 19.35 -10.54
C TYR A 134 15.67 20.05 -10.45
N ASN A 135 14.59 19.44 -10.94
CA ASN A 135 13.27 20.06 -10.96
C ASN A 135 12.22 19.35 -10.08
N VAL A 136 12.46 18.10 -9.69
CA VAL A 136 11.52 17.27 -8.92
C VAL A 136 11.01 17.97 -7.66
N THR A 137 11.89 18.55 -6.86
CA THR A 137 11.50 19.20 -5.59
C THR A 137 10.58 20.40 -5.83
N GLN A 138 10.90 21.26 -6.79
CA GLN A 138 10.08 22.43 -7.10
C GLN A 138 8.75 22.04 -7.74
N ALA A 139 8.73 21.02 -8.60
CA ALA A 139 7.52 20.52 -9.23
C ALA A 139 6.57 19.90 -8.20
N VAL A 140 7.09 19.04 -7.33
CA VAL A 140 6.33 18.41 -6.23
C VAL A 140 5.77 19.47 -5.28
N PHE A 141 6.54 20.51 -4.94
CA PHE A 141 6.07 21.55 -4.03
C PHE A 141 4.94 22.43 -4.63
N LYS A 142 4.90 22.58 -5.96
CA LYS A 142 3.89 23.37 -6.67
C LYS A 142 2.60 22.60 -6.97
N ALA A 143 2.68 21.27 -7.02
CA ALA A 143 1.59 20.37 -7.36
C ALA A 143 0.59 20.22 -6.21
#